data_AF-C4WXQ4-F1
#
_entry.id   AF-C4WXQ4-F1
#
_cell.length_a   1.000
_cell.length_b   1.000
_cell.length_c   1.000
_cell.angle_alpha   90.00
_cell.angle_beta   90.00
_cell.angle_gamma   90.00
#
_symmetry.space_group_name_H-M   'P 1'
#
loop_
_entity.id
_entity.type
_entity.pdbx_description
1 polymer ?
#
loop_
_entity_poly.entity_id
_entity_poly.type
_entity_poly.pdbx_seq_one_letter_code
_entity_poly.pdbx_strand_id
1 'polypeptide(L)'
;MATLTGAQAISTGKYHAAVMSNSEQWEKNVVSAGLISGDLTFPIVYCPELHFCEFSSSVADMKNSVADRSNATSSCAGLFIAAHLGFDTTNQWIHVDIAGPSHYGERATGYGVALLTALFAKYTNDPLLQNVSKHIE
;
A
#
# COMPACT_ATOMS: atom_id res chain seq x y z
N MET A 1 -2.84 -5.97 1.59
CA MET A 1 -2.29 -6.07 0.23
C MET A 1 -3.39 -6.57 -0.70
N ALA A 2 -3.59 -5.94 -1.86
CA ALA A 2 -4.64 -6.32 -2.81
C ALA A 2 -4.26 -5.91 -4.24
N THR A 3 -4.70 -6.65 -5.25
CA THR A 3 -4.70 -6.20 -6.65
C THR A 3 -5.93 -5.31 -6.87
N LEU A 4 -5.89 -4.07 -6.39
CA LEU A 4 -7.12 -3.29 -6.12
C LEU A 4 -7.52 -2.39 -7.28
N THR A 5 -6.60 -1.60 -7.83
CA THR A 5 -6.95 -0.57 -8.82
C THR A 5 -6.09 -0.63 -10.07
N GLY A 6 -6.71 -0.41 -11.23
CA GLY A 6 -5.96 -0.11 -12.46
C GLY A 6 -5.20 1.22 -12.37
N ALA A 7 -5.64 2.13 -11.49
CA ALA A 7 -4.99 3.40 -11.22
C ALA A 7 -3.59 3.23 -10.63
N GLN A 8 -3.35 2.18 -9.83
CA GLN A 8 -2.03 1.90 -9.26
C GLN A 8 -0.96 1.81 -10.35
N ALA A 9 -1.22 1.05 -11.42
CA ALA A 9 -0.25 0.87 -12.50
C ALA A 9 0.02 2.16 -13.29
N ILE A 10 -0.92 3.12 -13.27
CA ILE A 10 -0.74 4.46 -13.83
C ILE A 10 0.11 5.32 -12.88
N SER A 11 -0.12 5.22 -11.56
CA SER A 11 0.56 6.03 -10.54
C SER A 11 1.99 5.60 -10.26
N THR A 12 2.25 4.31 -10.06
CA THR A 12 3.57 3.78 -9.65
C THR A 12 4.15 2.77 -10.63
N GLY A 13 3.45 2.49 -11.74
CA GLY A 13 3.93 1.60 -12.79
C GLY A 13 3.73 0.11 -12.51
N LYS A 14 4.37 -0.72 -13.34
CA LYS A 14 4.21 -2.18 -13.32
C LYS A 14 5.12 -2.91 -12.34
N TYR A 15 6.14 -2.24 -11.82
CA TYR A 15 7.17 -2.89 -10.98
C TYR A 15 7.14 -2.43 -9.53
N HIS A 16 6.53 -1.27 -9.24
CA HIS A 16 6.37 -0.78 -7.87
C HIS A 16 4.92 -0.91 -7.44
N ALA A 17 4.66 -1.60 -6.34
CA ALA A 17 3.36 -1.51 -5.69
C ALA A 17 3.16 -0.10 -5.12
N ALA A 18 1.93 0.38 -5.13
CA ALA A 18 1.61 1.62 -4.45
C ALA A 18 1.38 1.35 -2.97
N VAL A 19 2.12 2.05 -2.10
CA VAL A 19 1.96 1.96 -0.65
C VAL A 19 1.37 3.26 -0.09
N MET A 20 0.44 3.15 0.84
CA MET A 20 -0.12 4.27 1.56
C MET A 20 -0.25 3.90 3.04
N SER A 21 0.19 4.77 3.95
CA SER A 21 0.11 4.50 5.39
C SER A 21 -0.35 5.72 6.17
N ASN A 22 -0.99 5.49 7.32
CA ASN A 22 -1.24 6.53 8.31
C ASN A 22 0.01 6.86 9.16
N SER A 23 1.17 6.29 8.82
CA SER A 23 2.41 6.43 9.56
C SER A 23 3.59 6.57 8.63
N GLU A 24 4.26 7.72 8.71
CA GLU A 24 5.46 8.02 7.92
C GLU A 24 6.57 6.97 8.15
N GLN A 25 6.73 6.50 9.40
CA GLN A 25 7.73 5.49 9.72
C GLN A 25 7.44 4.17 9.00
N TRP A 26 6.19 3.71 9.02
CA TRP A 26 5.84 2.46 8.36
C TRP A 26 5.86 2.56 6.83
N GLU A 27 5.54 3.72 6.28
CA GLU A 27 5.74 3.99 4.86
C GLU A 27 7.22 3.84 4.47
N LYS A 28 8.12 4.51 5.20
CA LYS A 28 9.59 4.39 4.99
C LYS A 28 10.05 2.93 5.11
N ASN A 29 9.58 2.21 6.12
CA ASN A 29 9.95 0.81 6.34
C ASN A 29 9.53 -0.10 5.18
N VAL A 30 8.34 0.08 4.63
CA VAL A 30 7.86 -0.70 3.48
C VAL A 30 8.63 -0.36 2.21
N VAL A 31 9.01 0.90 2.02
CA VAL A 31 9.86 1.32 0.89
C VAL A 31 11.25 0.69 1.00
N SER A 32 11.88 0.78 2.18
CA SER A 32 13.17 0.13 2.44
C SER A 32 13.10 -1.39 2.25
N ALA A 33 12.05 -2.03 2.77
CA ALA A 33 11.81 -3.47 2.57
C ALA A 33 11.66 -3.84 1.09
N GLY A 34 10.98 -3.00 0.31
CA GLY A 34 10.82 -3.21 -1.13
C GLY A 34 12.15 -3.16 -1.88
N LEU A 35 13.01 -2.17 -1.56
CA LEU A 35 14.35 -2.06 -2.14
C LEU A 35 15.25 -3.26 -1.80
N ILE A 36 15.17 -3.75 -0.57
CA ILE A 36 16.00 -4.87 -0.10
C ILE A 36 15.53 -6.21 -0.68
N SER A 37 14.21 -6.42 -0.76
CA SER A 37 13.63 -7.68 -1.22
C SER A 37 13.54 -7.81 -2.74
N GLY A 38 13.54 -6.69 -3.47
CA GLY A 38 13.25 -6.65 -4.90
C GLY A 38 11.75 -6.57 -5.23
N ASP A 39 10.86 -6.76 -4.24
CA ASP A 39 9.43 -6.48 -4.37
C ASP A 39 9.21 -4.98 -4.15
N LEU A 40 9.57 -4.17 -5.15
CA LEU A 40 9.66 -2.71 -5.04
C LEU A 40 8.31 -2.06 -4.68
N THR A 41 8.34 -1.01 -3.86
CA THR A 41 7.16 -0.22 -3.46
C THR A 41 7.46 1.27 -3.64
N PHE A 42 6.43 2.08 -3.88
CA PHE A 42 6.55 3.54 -3.94
C PHE A 42 5.34 4.20 -3.25
N PRO A 43 5.55 5.25 -2.43
CA PRO A 43 4.47 5.87 -1.67
C PRO A 43 3.49 6.63 -2.58
N ILE A 44 2.21 6.54 -2.23
CA ILE A 44 1.13 7.37 -2.79
C ILE A 44 0.51 8.21 -1.67
N VAL A 45 -0.20 9.28 -2.05
CA VAL A 45 -0.62 10.34 -1.13
C VAL A 45 -1.61 9.83 -0.08
N TYR A 46 -1.22 9.84 1.20
CA TYR A 46 -2.15 9.74 2.33
C TYR A 46 -2.64 11.15 2.74
N CYS A 47 -3.86 11.50 2.34
CA CYS A 47 -4.48 12.79 2.71
C CYS A 47 -6.01 12.64 2.83
N PRO A 48 -6.49 12.00 3.92
CA PRO A 48 -7.92 11.77 4.14
C PRO A 48 -8.76 13.05 4.03
N GLU A 49 -8.25 14.17 4.54
CA GLU A 49 -8.92 15.47 4.61
C GLU A 49 -9.20 16.10 3.24
N LEU A 50 -8.41 15.78 2.21
CA LEU A 50 -8.61 16.29 0.85
C LEU A 50 -9.27 15.27 -0.09
N HIS A 51 -9.10 13.98 0.17
CA HIS A 51 -9.53 12.93 -0.77
C HIS A 51 -10.79 12.19 -0.34
N PHE A 52 -11.13 12.14 0.96
CA PHE A 52 -12.26 11.31 1.40
C PHE A 52 -13.63 11.85 1.01
N CYS A 53 -13.72 13.15 0.69
CA CYS A 53 -14.96 13.77 0.18
C CYS A 53 -15.45 13.13 -1.14
N GLU A 54 -14.58 12.46 -1.89
CA GLU A 54 -14.91 11.70 -3.10
C GLU A 54 -15.95 10.59 -2.86
N PHE A 55 -16.06 10.11 -1.61
CA PHE A 55 -17.01 9.06 -1.24
C PHE A 55 -18.34 9.58 -0.69
N SER A 56 -18.62 10.89 -0.82
CA SER A 56 -19.85 11.48 -0.30
C SER A 56 -21.11 10.81 -0.86
N SER A 57 -22.01 10.43 0.06
CA SER A 57 -23.31 9.83 -0.22
C SER A 57 -24.41 10.66 0.44
N SER A 58 -25.57 10.78 -0.20
CA SER A 58 -26.73 11.49 0.33
C SER A 58 -27.58 10.65 1.30
N VAL A 59 -27.36 9.33 1.32
CA VAL A 59 -28.24 8.37 2.03
C VAL A 59 -27.51 7.32 2.83
N ALA A 60 -26.19 7.19 2.65
CA ALA A 60 -25.35 6.23 3.36
C ALA A 60 -24.12 6.97 3.93
N ASP A 61 -23.36 6.32 4.79
CA ASP A 61 -22.16 6.93 5.37
C ASP A 61 -21.12 7.28 4.28
N MET A 62 -20.97 6.42 3.28
CA MET A 62 -20.07 6.63 2.15
C MET A 62 -20.46 5.77 0.93
N LYS A 63 -19.98 6.15 -0.25
CA LYS A 63 -19.96 5.32 -1.47
C LYS A 63 -18.71 4.44 -1.48
N ASN A 64 -18.70 3.43 -2.34
CA ASN A 64 -17.56 2.52 -2.49
C ASN A 64 -16.57 2.88 -3.61
N SER A 65 -16.82 3.97 -4.33
CA SER A 65 -15.97 4.44 -5.42
C SER A 65 -16.02 5.96 -5.48
N VAL A 66 -14.91 6.54 -5.95
CA VAL A 66 -14.73 7.99 -6.09
C VAL A 66 -15.70 8.59 -7.11
N ALA A 67 -16.06 9.86 -6.92
CA ALA A 67 -16.82 10.61 -7.89
C ALA A 67 -15.93 11.05 -9.07
N ASP A 68 -14.72 11.55 -8.78
CA ASP A 68 -13.71 11.89 -9.77
C ASP A 68 -12.58 10.85 -9.82
N ARG A 69 -12.43 10.18 -10.97
CA ARG A 69 -11.37 9.19 -11.20
C ARG A 69 -9.99 9.79 -11.48
N SER A 70 -9.91 11.11 -11.63
CA SER A 70 -8.66 11.85 -11.82
C SER A 70 -8.06 12.37 -10.51
N ASN A 71 -8.74 12.17 -9.38
CA ASN A 71 -8.31 12.65 -8.07
C ASN A 71 -7.72 11.51 -7.23
N ALA A 72 -6.45 11.15 -7.49
CA ALA A 72 -5.67 10.18 -6.72
C ALA A 72 -6.39 8.82 -6.47
N THR A 73 -7.09 8.28 -7.47
CA THR A 73 -7.96 7.09 -7.33
C THR A 73 -7.37 5.90 -6.55
N SER A 74 -6.09 5.56 -6.73
CA SER A 74 -5.46 4.47 -5.97
C SER A 74 -5.34 4.80 -4.47
N SER A 75 -5.06 6.07 -4.14
CA SER A 75 -5.02 6.55 -2.75
C SER A 75 -6.43 6.54 -2.15
N CYS A 76 -7.42 7.05 -2.88
CA CYS A 76 -8.81 7.05 -2.45
C CYS A 76 -9.33 5.63 -2.18
N ALA A 77 -9.00 4.64 -3.02
CA ALA A 77 -9.40 3.26 -2.79
C ALA A 77 -8.81 2.68 -1.49
N GLY A 78 -7.57 3.07 -1.14
CA GLY A 78 -7.01 2.80 0.18
C GLY A 78 -7.80 3.51 1.30
N LEU A 79 -8.12 4.79 1.14
CA LEU A 79 -8.85 5.57 2.14
C LEU A 79 -10.25 5.02 2.43
N PHE A 80 -10.93 4.49 1.42
CA PHE A 80 -12.19 3.75 1.61
C PHE A 80 -12.03 2.60 2.62
N ILE A 81 -10.93 1.85 2.54
CA ILE A 81 -10.63 0.76 3.49
C ILE A 81 -10.31 1.34 4.87
N ALA A 82 -9.46 2.38 4.96
CA ALA A 82 -9.11 3.00 6.24
C ALA A 82 -10.31 3.58 6.98
N ALA A 83 -11.32 4.09 6.27
CA ALA A 83 -12.52 4.64 6.89
C ALA A 83 -13.27 3.61 7.76
N HIS A 84 -13.13 2.32 7.49
CA HIS A 84 -13.73 1.24 8.29
C HIS A 84 -12.94 0.93 9.58
N LEU A 85 -11.70 1.45 9.70
CA LEU A 85 -10.90 1.41 10.92
C LEU A 85 -11.04 2.70 11.76
N GLY A 86 -11.50 3.79 11.13
CA GLY A 86 -11.45 5.15 11.66
C GLY A 86 -10.10 5.82 11.33
N PHE A 87 -10.14 7.06 10.84
CA PHE A 87 -8.92 7.84 10.55
C PHE A 87 -8.21 8.32 11.83
N ASP A 88 -8.89 8.26 12.97
CA ASP A 88 -8.39 8.52 14.32
C ASP A 88 -7.79 7.27 15.00
N THR A 89 -7.75 6.13 14.30
CA THR A 89 -7.20 4.89 14.84
C THR A 89 -5.74 5.07 15.28
N THR A 90 -5.41 4.58 16.48
CA THR A 90 -4.02 4.56 16.98
C THR A 90 -3.20 3.43 16.38
N ASN A 91 -3.85 2.48 15.69
CA ASN A 91 -3.19 1.36 15.05
C ASN A 91 -2.42 1.82 13.81
N GLN A 92 -1.29 1.17 13.57
CA GLN A 92 -0.50 1.39 12.37
C GLN A 92 -1.14 0.62 11.21
N TRP A 93 -1.43 1.32 10.11
CA TRP A 93 -2.11 0.76 8.96
C TRP A 93 -1.34 1.05 7.68
N ILE A 94 -1.24 0.02 6.84
CA ILE A 94 -0.53 0.06 5.57
C ILE A 94 -1.43 -0.57 4.51
N HIS A 95 -1.81 0.23 3.53
CA HIS A 95 -2.40 -0.23 2.29
C HIS A 95 -1.29 -0.50 1.26
N VAL A 96 -1.39 -1.61 0.55
CA VAL A 96 -0.46 -1.98 -0.53
C VAL A 96 -1.29 -2.46 -1.71
N ASP A 97 -1.33 -1.65 -2.77
CA ASP A 97 -1.96 -2.00 -4.05
C ASP A 97 -0.90 -2.59 -5.00
N ILE A 98 -1.10 -3.85 -5.39
CA ILE A 98 -0.15 -4.65 -6.16
C ILE A 98 -0.66 -5.00 -7.56
N ALA A 99 -1.68 -4.30 -8.07
CA ALA A 99 -2.33 -4.63 -9.34
C ALA A 99 -1.35 -4.78 -10.53
N GLY A 100 -0.38 -3.87 -10.64
CA GLY A 100 0.69 -3.87 -11.63
C GLY A 100 1.75 -4.94 -11.38
N PRO A 101 2.42 -4.98 -10.22
CA PRO A 101 3.53 -5.90 -10.00
C PRO A 101 3.15 -7.36 -9.77
N SER A 102 1.86 -7.69 -9.58
CA SER A 102 1.43 -9.08 -9.34
C SER A 102 1.62 -10.02 -10.54
N HIS A 103 1.82 -9.49 -11.75
CA HIS A 103 1.98 -10.29 -12.97
C HIS A 103 2.92 -9.66 -14.00
N TYR A 104 3.48 -10.49 -14.88
CA TYR A 104 4.22 -10.08 -16.06
C TYR A 104 3.80 -10.93 -17.26
N GLY A 105 3.18 -10.30 -18.26
CA GLY A 105 2.46 -11.04 -19.31
C GLY A 105 1.40 -11.95 -18.70
N GLU A 106 1.41 -13.22 -19.12
CA GLU A 106 0.45 -14.26 -18.72
C GLU A 106 0.85 -15.04 -17.46
N ARG A 107 1.82 -14.54 -16.67
CA ARG A 107 2.36 -15.26 -15.50
C ARG A 107 2.34 -14.39 -14.24
N ALA A 108 2.06 -15.02 -13.10
CA ALA A 108 2.23 -14.39 -11.80
C ALA A 108 3.71 -14.24 -11.44
N THR A 109 4.07 -13.14 -10.77
CA THR A 109 5.45 -12.84 -10.34
C THR A 109 5.79 -13.45 -8.98
N GLY A 110 4.78 -13.75 -8.16
CA GLY A 110 4.99 -14.12 -6.75
C GLY A 110 5.24 -12.92 -5.83
N TYR A 111 4.98 -11.70 -6.32
CA TYR A 111 5.18 -10.45 -5.58
C TYR A 111 4.47 -10.46 -4.22
N GLY A 112 5.17 -9.98 -3.20
CA GLY A 112 4.67 -9.71 -1.86
C GLY A 112 5.26 -10.63 -0.78
N VAL A 113 5.66 -11.85 -1.14
CA VAL A 113 6.27 -12.79 -0.18
C VAL A 113 7.63 -12.27 0.28
N ALA A 114 8.47 -11.83 -0.65
CA ALA A 114 9.79 -11.31 -0.32
C ALA A 114 9.68 -9.96 0.42
N LEU A 115 8.74 -9.10 0.01
CA LEU A 115 8.43 -7.84 0.71
C LEU A 115 8.11 -8.07 2.18
N LEU A 116 7.12 -8.92 2.48
CA LEU A 116 6.69 -9.17 3.87
C LEU A 116 7.79 -9.87 4.68
N THR A 117 8.54 -10.76 4.04
CA THR A 117 9.68 -11.45 4.68
C THR A 117 10.75 -10.44 5.09
N ALA A 118 11.11 -9.49 4.21
CA ALA A 118 12.07 -8.43 4.53
C ALA A 118 11.53 -7.45 5.58
N LEU A 119 10.27 -7.01 5.45
CA LEU A 119 9.65 -6.05 6.37
C LEU A 119 9.59 -6.56 7.81
N PHE A 120 9.32 -7.86 7.98
CA PHE A 120 9.17 -8.48 9.31
C PHE A 120 10.34 -9.38 9.70
N ALA A 121 11.43 -9.36 8.94
CA ALA A 121 12.58 -10.24 9.14
C ALA A 121 13.16 -10.17 10.56
N LYS A 122 13.10 -9.00 11.21
CA LYS A 122 13.57 -8.77 12.59
C LYS A 122 12.84 -9.62 13.64
N TYR A 123 11.64 -10.11 13.32
CA TYR A 123 10.83 -10.94 14.21
C TYR A 123 11.01 -12.44 13.97
N THR A 124 11.85 -12.83 13.02
CA THR A 124 12.16 -14.24 12.75
C THR A 124 13.33 -14.71 13.62
N ASN A 125 13.49 -16.03 13.79
CA ASN A 125 14.66 -16.63 14.43
C ASN A 125 15.79 -16.98 13.45
N ASP A 126 15.63 -16.62 12.17
CA ASP A 126 16.60 -16.94 11.12
C ASP A 126 17.68 -15.85 11.06
N PRO A 127 18.98 -16.20 11.24
CA PRO A 127 20.05 -15.20 11.25
C PRO A 127 20.24 -14.48 9.91
N LEU A 128 19.95 -15.12 8.78
CA LEU A 128 20.05 -14.48 7.47
C LEU A 128 18.95 -13.42 7.33
N LEU A 129 17.70 -13.76 7.68
CA LEU A 129 16.59 -12.82 7.65
C LEU A 129 16.81 -11.67 8.64
N GLN A 130 17.24 -11.92 9.87
CA GLN A 130 17.55 -10.84 10.80
C GLN A 130 18.62 -9.87 10.27
N ASN A 131 19.64 -10.38 9.55
CA ASN A 131 20.62 -9.51 8.90
C ASN A 131 20.00 -8.61 7.81
N VAL A 132 19.01 -9.10 7.07
CA VAL A 132 18.28 -8.31 6.05
C VAL A 132 17.53 -7.13 6.70
N SER A 133 16.96 -7.32 7.89
CA SER A 133 16.19 -6.27 8.59
C SER A 133 17.01 -5.16 9.23
N LYS A 134 18.35 -5.26 9.29
CA LYS A 134 19.21 -4.23 9.93
C LYS A 134 19.09 -2.85 9.28
N HIS A 135 18.54 -2.79 8.08
CA HIS A 135 18.38 -1.58 7.28
C HIS A 135 16.93 -1.05 7.30
N ILE A 136 16.06 -1.60 8.14
CA ILE A 136 14.65 -1.23 8.29
C ILE A 136 14.41 -0.91 9.77
N GLU A 137 14.09 0.35 10.08
CA GLU A 137 13.99 0.87 11.47
C GLU A 137 12.62 0.56 12.12
#